data_AF-A0A7J4V8C6-F1
#
_entry.id   AF-A0A7J4V8C6-F1
#
_cell.length_a   1.000
_cell.length_b   1.000
_cell.length_c   1.000
_cell.angle_alpha   90.00
_cell.angle_beta   90.00
_cell.angle_gamma   90.00
#
_symmetry.space_group_name_H-M   'P 1'
#
loop_
_entity.id
_entity.type
_entity.pdbx_description
1 polymer ?
#
loop_
_entity_poly.entity_id
_entity_poly.type
_entity_poly.pdbx_seq_one_letter_code
_entity_poly.pdbx_strand_id
1 'polypeptide(L)'
;MKKLMNLLSSVMIIMIVAVSFTFAACNKGASASEKAPVAEEQKKDSASTQKTEAGAEAYDPAKYSAIYDDMAKFFAGIETDSTSDLAGLFKTNAWKSHAKSFSSRWDGLEKKRLAPIREWVSTELKDISPDTKTLFYPFGGPDFLFANTFFPSFENYVLIGLEPVGQLPDLNKLKPGVLSSYLTSMQGSLRTLVTGGFFKTIDMASDFQPGRVNGTVPVLLIFLAKTGNKVLDIEYIKMDKTGKLTYEKSDLTEKKQATRYDGVVIKFTDNEAKVVKKLYFFSTNLANDGFPKKPDFQEFVKSLKPFASMAKAA
;
A
#
# COMPACT_ATOMS: atom_id res chain seq x y z
N MET A 1 -1.55 45.89 41.10
CA MET A 1 -1.68 47.36 41.20
C MET A 1 -1.90 47.90 39.79
N LYS A 2 -3.15 48.27 39.44
CA LYS A 2 -3.65 48.96 38.21
C LYS A 2 -3.40 48.26 36.85
N LYS A 3 -4.29 48.21 35.85
CA LYS A 3 -5.72 48.51 35.56
C LYS A 3 -5.91 47.95 34.12
N LEU A 4 -6.89 47.09 33.82
CA LEU A 4 -8.24 47.40 33.33
C LEU A 4 -8.29 48.03 31.90
N MET A 5 -8.95 47.37 30.93
CA MET A 5 -10.27 47.74 30.33
C MET A 5 -10.46 47.57 28.78
N ASN A 6 -11.65 47.02 28.44
CA ASN A 6 -12.51 47.12 27.22
C ASN A 6 -12.22 46.27 25.95
N LEU A 7 -13.09 45.42 25.37
CA LEU A 7 -14.57 45.27 25.19
C LEU A 7 -15.14 45.95 23.91
N LEU A 8 -16.04 45.22 23.19
CA LEU A 8 -16.99 45.60 22.10
C LEU A 8 -16.52 45.31 20.64
N SER A 9 -17.31 44.82 19.66
CA SER A 9 -18.75 44.57 19.50
C SER A 9 -19.03 43.69 18.26
N SER A 10 -20.11 42.91 18.30
CA SER A 10 -20.81 42.20 17.19
C SER A 10 -21.46 43.13 16.15
N VAL A 11 -21.58 42.67 14.87
CA VAL A 11 -22.64 42.94 13.85
C VAL A 11 -22.46 41.86 12.75
N MET A 12 -23.20 40.76 12.63
CA MET A 12 -24.57 40.52 12.11
C MET A 12 -24.92 41.22 10.78
N ILE A 13 -24.70 40.57 9.63
CA ILE A 13 -25.47 40.84 8.40
C ILE A 13 -25.92 39.50 7.79
N ILE A 14 -27.23 39.31 7.85
CA ILE A 14 -28.03 38.30 7.15
C ILE A 14 -28.35 38.87 5.76
N MET A 15 -28.12 38.11 4.70
CA MET A 15 -28.69 38.38 3.37
C MET A 15 -29.25 37.08 2.81
N ILE A 16 -30.58 36.98 2.95
CA ILE A 16 -31.46 36.02 2.30
C ILE A 16 -31.64 36.50 0.85
N VAL A 17 -31.33 35.65 -0.14
CA VAL A 17 -31.93 35.76 -1.47
C VAL A 17 -32.38 34.38 -1.91
N ALA A 18 -33.69 34.19 -1.91
CA ALA A 18 -34.41 33.09 -2.53
C ALA A 18 -35.02 33.59 -3.85
N VAL A 19 -34.73 32.92 -4.96
CA VAL A 19 -35.51 32.93 -6.22
C VAL A 19 -35.20 31.57 -6.90
N SER A 20 -36.03 30.54 -6.72
CA SER A 20 -37.25 30.18 -7.47
C SER A 20 -37.00 29.72 -8.92
N PHE A 21 -37.09 28.40 -9.09
CA PHE A 21 -37.70 27.61 -10.18
C PHE A 21 -37.88 28.23 -11.57
N THR A 22 -37.40 27.52 -12.60
CA THR A 22 -38.26 27.06 -13.72
C THR A 22 -37.77 25.74 -14.31
N PHE A 23 -38.66 24.75 -14.31
CA PHE A 23 -38.63 23.57 -15.17
C PHE A 23 -38.87 23.98 -16.63
N ALA A 24 -38.18 23.34 -17.58
CA ALA A 24 -38.65 23.21 -18.95
C ALA A 24 -38.29 21.80 -19.46
N ALA A 25 -39.28 20.91 -19.40
CA ALA A 25 -39.31 19.68 -20.17
C ALA A 25 -40.14 19.97 -21.43
N CYS A 26 -39.59 19.67 -22.62
CA CYS A 26 -40.38 19.45 -23.82
C CYS A 26 -39.88 18.21 -24.55
N ASN A 27 -40.86 17.41 -24.95
CA ASN A 27 -40.78 16.06 -25.45
C ASN A 27 -41.15 16.06 -26.95
N LYS A 28 -40.55 15.11 -27.69
CA LYS A 28 -40.99 14.49 -28.94
C LYS A 28 -41.10 15.31 -30.25
N GLY A 29 -40.43 14.77 -31.26
CA GLY A 29 -40.77 14.93 -32.68
C GLY A 29 -39.79 14.15 -33.55
N ALA A 30 -40.18 12.93 -33.95
CA ALA A 30 -39.41 12.06 -34.85
C ALA A 30 -39.63 12.42 -36.33
N SER A 31 -38.59 12.36 -37.15
CA SER A 31 -38.69 11.84 -38.52
C SER A 31 -37.32 11.32 -38.98
N ALA A 32 -37.31 10.08 -39.44
CA ALA A 32 -36.16 9.40 -40.02
C ALA A 32 -35.86 9.89 -41.44
N SER A 33 -34.58 9.93 -41.78
CA SER A 33 -34.07 9.70 -43.15
C SER A 33 -32.70 9.05 -43.03
N GLU A 34 -32.59 7.83 -43.53
CA GLU A 34 -31.36 7.07 -43.70
C GLU A 34 -30.32 7.81 -44.55
N LYS A 35 -29.06 7.86 -44.07
CA LYS A 35 -27.85 7.53 -44.85
C LYS A 35 -26.82 6.90 -43.90
N ALA A 36 -26.38 5.68 -44.22
CA ALA A 36 -25.35 4.92 -43.52
C ALA A 36 -23.92 5.33 -44.00
N PRO A 37 -22.82 4.79 -43.44
CA PRO A 37 -22.04 5.43 -42.38
C PRO A 37 -20.59 5.73 -42.82
N VAL A 38 -19.96 6.74 -42.22
CA VAL A 38 -18.50 6.94 -42.30
C VAL A 38 -17.92 6.63 -40.92
N ALA A 39 -16.89 5.78 -40.94
CA ALA A 39 -16.29 5.07 -39.82
C ALA A 39 -15.88 5.97 -38.64
N GLU A 40 -16.38 5.59 -37.46
CA GLU A 40 -15.96 6.12 -36.17
C GLU A 40 -14.94 5.13 -35.59
N GLU A 41 -13.68 5.54 -35.45
CA GLU A 41 -12.65 4.78 -34.75
C GLU A 41 -12.93 4.81 -33.24
N GLN A 42 -13.74 3.84 -32.79
CA GLN A 42 -13.91 3.56 -31.36
C GLN A 42 -12.60 2.98 -30.79
N LYS A 43 -11.85 3.80 -30.06
CA LYS A 43 -10.92 3.32 -29.04
C LYS A 43 -11.73 2.53 -28.00
N LYS A 44 -11.50 1.22 -27.96
CA LYS A 44 -11.92 0.36 -26.85
C LYS A 44 -11.23 0.81 -25.57
N ASP A 45 -11.92 1.58 -24.75
CA ASP A 45 -11.62 1.65 -23.32
C ASP A 45 -12.02 0.31 -22.70
N SER A 46 -11.01 -0.57 -22.55
CA SER A 46 -11.13 -1.76 -21.70
C SER A 46 -11.12 -1.32 -20.24
N ALA A 47 -12.24 -0.81 -19.75
CA ALA A 47 -12.52 -0.74 -18.32
C ALA A 47 -12.83 -2.16 -17.82
N SER A 48 -11.78 -2.88 -17.41
CA SER A 48 -11.92 -4.15 -16.69
C SER A 48 -12.65 -3.86 -15.37
N THR A 49 -13.94 -4.14 -15.33
CA THR A 49 -14.72 -4.17 -14.10
C THR A 49 -14.51 -5.55 -13.49
N GLN A 50 -13.43 -5.75 -12.74
CA GLN A 50 -13.29 -6.96 -11.94
C GLN A 50 -14.20 -6.85 -10.72
N LYS A 51 -15.28 -7.63 -10.80
CA LYS A 51 -16.10 -8.11 -9.69
C LYS A 51 -15.18 -8.80 -8.69
N THR A 52 -15.33 -8.50 -7.41
CA THR A 52 -14.60 -9.16 -6.32
C THR A 52 -14.99 -10.64 -6.32
N GLU A 53 -14.21 -11.50 -6.98
CA GLU A 53 -14.36 -12.95 -6.89
C GLU A 53 -13.89 -13.41 -5.50
N ALA A 54 -14.73 -14.17 -4.83
CA ALA A 54 -14.59 -14.54 -3.41
C ALA A 54 -13.61 -15.70 -3.16
N GLY A 55 -12.55 -15.81 -3.96
CA GLY A 55 -11.45 -16.77 -3.75
C GLY A 55 -10.16 -16.24 -4.36
N ALA A 56 -9.01 -16.56 -3.75
CA ALA A 56 -7.73 -16.18 -4.32
C ALA A 56 -7.52 -16.80 -5.71
N GLU A 57 -7.02 -15.98 -6.64
CA GLU A 57 -6.65 -16.43 -7.99
C GLU A 57 -5.53 -17.47 -7.89
N ALA A 58 -5.61 -18.55 -8.67
CA ALA A 58 -4.51 -19.51 -8.77
C ALA A 58 -3.25 -18.81 -9.32
N TYR A 59 -2.09 -19.10 -8.73
CA TYR A 59 -0.83 -18.52 -9.19
C TYR A 59 -0.37 -19.15 -10.50
N ASP A 60 -0.15 -18.31 -11.51
CA ASP A 60 0.48 -18.67 -12.78
C ASP A 60 1.75 -17.81 -12.96
N PRO A 61 2.96 -18.40 -12.89
CA PRO A 61 4.20 -17.67 -13.02
C PRO A 61 4.35 -16.96 -14.37
N ALA A 62 3.71 -17.43 -15.44
CA ALA A 62 3.83 -16.84 -16.77
C ALA A 62 3.13 -15.47 -16.89
N LYS A 63 2.24 -15.13 -15.95
CA LYS A 63 1.52 -13.83 -15.95
C LYS A 63 2.31 -12.69 -15.34
N TYR A 64 3.39 -12.97 -14.61
CA TYR A 64 4.06 -11.99 -13.76
C TYR A 64 5.53 -11.79 -14.13
N SER A 65 5.96 -10.52 -14.14
CA SER A 65 7.37 -10.17 -14.32
C SER A 65 8.16 -10.41 -13.04
N ALA A 66 9.42 -10.81 -13.16
CA ALA A 66 10.32 -10.99 -12.03
C ALA A 66 10.78 -9.67 -11.39
N ILE A 67 10.62 -8.52 -12.07
CA ILE A 67 11.23 -7.25 -11.65
C ILE A 67 10.83 -6.82 -10.23
N TYR A 68 9.57 -6.99 -9.82
CA TYR A 68 9.14 -6.59 -8.48
C TYR A 68 9.71 -7.50 -7.39
N ASP A 69 9.83 -8.79 -7.67
CA ASP A 69 10.48 -9.75 -6.78
C ASP A 69 11.98 -9.45 -6.66
N ASP A 70 12.64 -9.14 -7.78
CA ASP A 70 14.05 -8.77 -7.81
C ASP A 70 14.30 -7.49 -7.01
N MET A 71 13.42 -6.48 -7.14
CA MET A 71 13.48 -5.26 -6.33
C MET A 71 13.25 -5.55 -4.85
N ALA A 72 12.29 -6.40 -4.52
CA ALA A 72 12.02 -6.80 -3.14
C ALA A 72 13.23 -7.48 -2.50
N LYS A 73 13.85 -8.43 -3.21
CA LYS A 73 15.08 -9.10 -2.78
C LYS A 73 16.27 -8.14 -2.70
N PHE A 74 16.41 -7.24 -3.67
CA PHE A 74 17.43 -6.19 -3.66
C PHE A 74 17.36 -5.34 -2.39
N PHE A 75 16.16 -4.85 -2.03
CA PHE A 75 15.93 -4.07 -0.81
C PHE A 75 16.08 -4.89 0.48
N ALA A 76 15.77 -6.18 0.42
CA ALA A 76 15.92 -7.11 1.54
C ALA A 76 17.36 -7.60 1.75
N GLY A 77 18.30 -7.20 0.89
CA GLY A 77 19.67 -7.70 0.94
C GLY A 77 19.78 -9.20 0.63
N ILE A 78 18.87 -9.73 -0.18
CA ILE A 78 18.85 -11.13 -0.65
C ILE A 78 19.36 -11.12 -2.09
N GLU A 79 20.40 -11.90 -2.37
CA GLU A 79 20.95 -12.01 -3.73
C GLU A 79 19.97 -12.76 -4.65
N THR A 80 19.90 -12.36 -5.92
CA THR A 80 19.08 -13.02 -6.96
C THR A 80 19.95 -13.71 -8.00
N ASP A 81 19.31 -14.52 -8.83
CA ASP A 81 19.98 -15.17 -9.95
C ASP A 81 20.52 -14.14 -10.96
N SER A 82 21.55 -14.56 -11.71
CA SER A 82 22.31 -13.71 -12.62
C SER A 82 21.52 -13.16 -13.82
N THR A 83 20.27 -13.59 -14.03
CA THR A 83 19.40 -13.21 -15.14
C THR A 83 18.56 -11.95 -14.87
N SER A 84 18.59 -11.42 -13.64
CA SER A 84 17.85 -10.20 -13.28
C SER A 84 18.38 -8.97 -14.02
N ASP A 85 17.47 -8.07 -14.41
CA ASP A 85 17.81 -6.72 -14.92
C ASP A 85 18.56 -5.87 -13.87
N LEU A 86 18.55 -6.28 -12.60
CA LEU A 86 19.26 -5.64 -11.49
C LEU A 86 20.59 -6.34 -11.16
N ALA A 87 20.99 -7.40 -11.88
CA ALA A 87 22.16 -8.24 -11.57
C ALA A 87 23.46 -7.44 -11.38
N GLY A 88 23.64 -6.33 -12.11
CA GLY A 88 24.79 -5.43 -11.94
C GLY A 88 24.82 -4.73 -10.59
N LEU A 89 23.65 -4.38 -10.03
CA LEU A 89 23.53 -3.64 -8.77
C LEU A 89 23.89 -4.50 -7.56
N PHE A 90 23.57 -5.81 -7.60
CA PHE A 90 23.98 -6.79 -6.57
C PHE A 90 25.50 -6.90 -6.41
N LYS A 91 26.27 -6.58 -7.45
CA LYS A 91 27.74 -6.66 -7.40
C LYS A 91 28.39 -5.44 -6.74
N THR A 92 27.64 -4.36 -6.53
CA THR A 92 28.16 -3.09 -6.01
C THR A 92 28.57 -3.20 -4.53
N ASN A 93 29.60 -2.45 -4.13
CA ASN A 93 30.02 -2.38 -2.73
C ASN A 93 28.92 -1.80 -1.82
N ALA A 94 28.13 -0.85 -2.35
CA ALA A 94 27.00 -0.26 -1.63
C ALA A 94 25.96 -1.33 -1.28
N TRP A 95 25.58 -2.18 -2.25
CA TRP A 95 24.63 -3.26 -2.00
C TRP A 95 25.20 -4.33 -1.06
N LYS A 96 26.44 -4.78 -1.26
CA LYS A 96 27.09 -5.77 -0.38
C LYS A 96 27.16 -5.32 1.08
N SER A 97 27.47 -4.04 1.30
CA SER A 97 27.47 -3.43 2.64
C SER A 97 26.06 -3.42 3.23
N HIS A 98 25.06 -3.04 2.43
CA HIS A 98 23.66 -3.05 2.82
C HIS A 98 23.17 -4.47 3.21
N ALA A 99 23.41 -5.47 2.36
CA ALA A 99 23.02 -6.85 2.59
C ALA A 99 23.61 -7.42 3.89
N LYS A 100 24.92 -7.21 4.12
CA LYS A 100 25.59 -7.62 5.36
C LYS A 100 25.00 -6.95 6.60
N SER A 101 24.76 -5.63 6.51
CA SER A 101 24.16 -4.85 7.60
C SER A 101 22.75 -5.36 7.94
N PHE A 102 21.99 -5.73 6.91
CA PHE A 102 20.61 -6.17 7.07
C PHE A 102 20.50 -7.60 7.62
N SER A 103 21.29 -8.56 7.13
CA SER A 103 21.30 -9.95 7.60
C SER A 103 21.52 -10.05 9.12
N SER A 104 22.58 -9.42 9.64
CA SER A 104 22.93 -9.52 11.07
C SER A 104 21.82 -9.04 12.00
N ARG A 105 21.08 -8.01 11.59
CA ARG A 105 19.96 -7.48 12.37
C ARG A 105 18.72 -8.37 12.23
N TRP A 106 18.45 -8.87 11.03
CA TRP A 106 17.31 -9.74 10.78
C TRP A 106 17.40 -11.03 11.59
N ASP A 107 18.57 -11.66 11.66
CA ASP A 107 18.76 -12.92 12.39
C ASP A 107 18.41 -12.77 13.88
N GLY A 108 18.70 -11.59 14.46
CA GLY A 108 18.30 -11.24 15.81
C GLY A 108 16.79 -11.13 15.97
N LEU A 109 16.11 -10.44 15.05
CA LEU A 109 14.65 -10.30 15.04
C LEU A 109 13.96 -11.66 14.86
N GLU A 110 14.45 -12.46 13.92
CA GLU A 110 13.96 -13.80 13.65
C GLU A 110 14.02 -14.67 14.90
N LYS A 111 15.20 -14.81 15.50
CA LYS A 111 15.42 -15.67 16.68
C LYS A 111 14.66 -15.19 17.91
N LYS A 112 14.58 -13.88 18.15
CA LYS A 112 14.05 -13.32 19.41
C LYS A 112 12.54 -13.02 19.37
N ARG A 113 11.93 -12.96 18.18
CA ARG A 113 10.54 -12.53 18.02
C ARG A 113 9.79 -13.42 17.04
N LEU A 114 10.22 -13.50 15.78
CA LEU A 114 9.40 -14.11 14.73
C LEU A 114 9.25 -15.63 14.92
N ALA A 115 10.32 -16.34 15.23
CA ALA A 115 10.25 -17.78 15.49
C ALA A 115 9.40 -18.11 16.74
N PRO A 116 9.58 -17.47 17.91
CA PRO A 116 8.69 -17.64 19.06
C PRO A 116 7.21 -17.33 18.76
N ILE A 117 6.92 -16.29 17.96
CA ILE A 117 5.54 -15.97 17.57
C ILE A 117 4.96 -17.10 16.70
N ARG A 118 5.72 -17.63 15.73
CA ARG A 118 5.25 -18.75 14.90
C ARG A 118 4.93 -19.99 15.72
N GLU A 119 5.74 -20.31 16.72
CA GLU A 119 5.47 -21.40 17.66
C GLU A 119 4.16 -21.16 18.43
N TRP A 120 4.00 -19.96 19.00
CA TRP A 120 2.78 -19.57 19.70
C TRP A 120 1.53 -19.62 18.79
N VAL A 121 1.61 -19.08 17.58
CA VAL A 121 0.51 -19.09 16.60
C VAL A 121 0.03 -20.51 16.26
N SER A 122 0.96 -21.47 16.20
CA SER A 122 0.65 -22.88 15.87
C SER A 122 -0.31 -23.54 16.88
N THR A 123 -0.44 -22.97 18.08
CA THR A 123 -1.26 -23.51 19.17
C THR A 123 -2.41 -22.59 19.55
N GLU A 124 -2.25 -21.27 19.49
CA GLU A 124 -3.12 -20.31 20.18
C GLU A 124 -4.14 -19.60 19.28
N LEU A 125 -3.98 -19.64 17.96
CA LEU A 125 -4.91 -18.99 17.00
C LEU A 125 -5.83 -19.97 16.27
N LYS A 126 -6.05 -21.16 16.83
CA LYS A 126 -6.86 -22.23 16.21
C LYS A 126 -8.36 -21.92 16.13
N ASP A 127 -8.85 -21.00 16.95
CA ASP A 127 -10.27 -20.63 17.02
C ASP A 127 -10.72 -19.69 15.90
N ILE A 128 -9.78 -19.20 15.08
CA ILE A 128 -10.12 -18.43 13.89
C ILE A 128 -10.82 -19.34 12.90
N SER A 129 -12.01 -18.94 12.45
CA SER A 129 -12.75 -19.69 11.43
C SER A 129 -11.87 -19.94 10.19
N PRO A 130 -11.81 -21.19 9.69
CA PRO A 130 -11.04 -21.53 8.50
C PRO A 130 -11.51 -20.77 7.24
N ASP A 131 -12.75 -20.26 7.25
CA ASP A 131 -13.33 -19.45 6.16
C ASP A 131 -12.83 -18.00 6.19
N THR A 132 -12.19 -17.57 7.28
CA THR A 132 -11.62 -16.22 7.37
C THR A 132 -10.28 -16.17 6.66
N LYS A 133 -10.23 -15.48 5.51
CA LYS A 133 -9.02 -15.32 4.70
C LYS A 133 -8.46 -13.89 4.66
N THR A 134 -9.10 -12.97 5.38
CA THR A 134 -8.79 -11.54 5.35
C THR A 134 -8.40 -11.03 6.74
N LEU A 135 -7.25 -10.35 6.82
CA LEU A 135 -6.80 -9.62 8.00
C LEU A 135 -7.06 -8.14 7.81
N PHE A 136 -7.80 -7.53 8.74
CA PHE A 136 -7.95 -6.09 8.85
C PHE A 136 -7.07 -5.55 9.98
N TYR A 137 -6.14 -4.64 9.65
CA TYR A 137 -5.14 -4.12 10.58
C TYR A 137 -5.11 -2.56 10.54
N PRO A 138 -6.11 -1.91 11.18
CA PRO A 138 -6.40 -0.48 10.97
C PRO A 138 -5.36 0.50 11.54
N PHE A 139 -4.49 0.04 12.43
CA PHE A 139 -3.46 0.87 13.06
C PHE A 139 -2.08 0.23 12.96
N GLY A 140 -1.86 -0.55 11.89
CA GLY A 140 -0.64 -1.32 11.70
C GLY A 140 0.53 -0.52 11.12
N GLY A 141 0.25 0.57 10.39
CA GLY A 141 1.25 1.17 9.50
C GLY A 141 1.68 0.16 8.43
N PRO A 142 2.94 0.19 7.95
CA PRO A 142 3.44 -0.78 6.98
C PRO A 142 3.85 -2.13 7.61
N ASP A 143 3.22 -2.56 8.71
CA ASP A 143 3.61 -3.76 9.46
C ASP A 143 3.09 -5.09 8.86
N PHE A 144 3.50 -5.38 7.62
CA PHE A 144 3.22 -6.68 7.02
C PHE A 144 3.98 -7.81 7.74
N LEU A 145 5.14 -7.52 8.32
CA LEU A 145 5.98 -8.52 8.96
C LEU A 145 5.22 -9.28 10.05
N PHE A 146 4.65 -8.58 11.04
CA PHE A 146 3.91 -9.25 12.10
C PHE A 146 2.56 -9.74 11.60
N ALA A 147 1.88 -9.03 10.70
CA ALA A 147 0.64 -9.48 10.08
C ALA A 147 0.78 -10.89 9.46
N ASN A 148 1.82 -11.10 8.63
CA ASN A 148 2.11 -12.39 8.02
C ASN A 148 2.65 -13.41 9.04
N THR A 149 3.33 -12.98 10.09
CA THR A 149 3.83 -13.90 11.13
C THR A 149 2.69 -14.48 11.96
N PHE A 150 1.67 -13.67 12.29
CA PHE A 150 0.48 -14.11 13.03
C PHE A 150 -0.53 -14.86 12.16
N PHE A 151 -0.72 -14.45 10.91
CA PHE A 151 -1.77 -14.98 10.04
C PHE A 151 -1.23 -15.47 8.68
N PRO A 152 -0.19 -16.31 8.61
CA PRO A 152 0.51 -16.64 7.35
C PRO A 152 -0.38 -17.27 6.28
N SER A 153 -1.46 -17.95 6.69
CA SER A 153 -2.40 -18.62 5.80
C SER A 153 -3.43 -17.69 5.15
N PHE A 154 -3.49 -16.42 5.57
CA PHE A 154 -4.47 -15.48 5.03
C PHE A 154 -4.10 -15.06 3.60
N GLU A 155 -5.13 -14.77 2.81
CA GLU A 155 -5.01 -14.41 1.39
C GLU A 155 -5.04 -12.90 1.18
N ASN A 156 -5.71 -12.15 2.07
CA ASN A 156 -5.83 -10.71 1.99
C ASN A 156 -5.36 -10.05 3.29
N TYR A 157 -4.49 -9.06 3.17
CA TYR A 157 -3.99 -8.25 4.29
C TYR A 157 -4.34 -6.79 4.02
N VAL A 158 -5.13 -6.16 4.90
CA VAL A 158 -5.54 -4.76 4.77
C VAL A 158 -4.94 -3.97 5.91
N LEU A 159 -3.85 -3.28 5.63
CA LEU A 159 -3.10 -2.48 6.58
C LEU A 159 -3.41 -0.99 6.36
N ILE A 160 -3.47 -0.25 7.45
CA ILE A 160 -3.76 1.17 7.42
C ILE A 160 -2.74 1.92 8.28
N GLY A 161 -2.31 3.07 7.77
CA GLY A 161 -1.38 3.98 8.43
C GLY A 161 -1.54 5.42 7.95
N LEU A 162 -0.78 6.32 8.57
CA LEU A 162 -0.70 7.72 8.16
C LEU A 162 0.46 7.98 7.20
N GLU A 163 1.33 6.99 7.03
CA GLU A 163 2.53 7.07 6.23
C GLU A 163 2.17 7.23 4.75
N PRO A 164 2.95 8.00 3.98
CA PRO A 164 2.71 8.13 2.55
C PRO A 164 2.94 6.78 1.86
N VAL A 165 2.10 6.46 0.87
CA VAL A 165 2.27 5.25 0.04
C VAL A 165 3.65 5.26 -0.63
N GLY A 166 4.01 6.40 -1.22
CA GLY A 166 5.25 6.60 -1.96
C GLY A 166 5.38 5.71 -3.18
N GLN A 167 6.55 5.75 -3.82
CA GLN A 167 6.78 5.07 -5.09
C GLN A 167 8.16 4.44 -5.18
N LEU A 168 8.24 3.37 -5.97
CA LEU A 168 9.50 2.70 -6.25
C LEU A 168 10.42 3.58 -7.13
N PRO A 169 11.72 3.67 -6.81
CA PRO A 169 12.68 4.29 -7.72
C PRO A 169 13.03 3.37 -8.89
N ASP A 170 13.43 3.96 -10.01
CA ASP A 170 14.13 3.23 -11.07
C ASP A 170 15.59 2.99 -10.65
N LEU A 171 15.86 1.81 -10.07
CA LEU A 171 17.18 1.48 -9.53
C LEU A 171 18.28 1.54 -10.58
N ASN A 172 17.97 1.26 -11.85
CA ASN A 172 18.94 1.30 -12.95
C ASN A 172 19.30 2.73 -13.39
N LYS A 173 18.50 3.73 -13.02
CA LYS A 173 18.77 5.15 -13.28
C LYS A 173 19.42 5.88 -12.12
N LEU A 174 19.49 5.27 -10.94
CA LEU A 174 20.13 5.89 -9.79
C LEU A 174 21.64 5.97 -9.98
N LYS A 175 22.19 7.18 -9.83
CA LYS A 175 23.64 7.37 -9.76
C LYS A 175 24.20 6.61 -8.54
N PRO A 176 25.44 6.08 -8.59
CA PRO A 176 26.00 5.26 -7.51
C PRO A 176 25.93 5.90 -6.11
N GLY A 177 26.22 7.20 -5.99
CA GLY A 177 26.12 7.91 -4.71
C GLY A 177 24.69 8.07 -4.19
N VAL A 178 23.72 8.22 -5.10
CA VAL A 178 22.29 8.29 -4.77
C VAL A 178 21.80 6.93 -4.32
N LEU A 179 22.18 5.85 -5.02
CA LEU A 179 21.87 4.48 -4.63
C LEU A 179 22.42 4.16 -3.23
N SER A 180 23.68 4.52 -2.95
CA SER A 180 24.28 4.31 -1.64
C SER A 180 23.53 5.06 -0.53
N SER A 181 23.12 6.30 -0.79
CA SER A 181 22.35 7.12 0.16
C SER A 181 20.94 6.58 0.38
N TYR A 182 20.30 6.08 -0.68
CA TYR A 182 19.01 5.42 -0.63
C TYR A 182 19.06 4.15 0.23
N LEU A 183 20.03 3.25 -0.02
CA LEU A 183 20.25 2.04 0.77
C LEU A 183 20.55 2.33 2.24
N THR A 184 21.27 3.43 2.53
CA THR A 184 21.56 3.89 3.90
C THR A 184 20.30 4.40 4.59
N SER A 185 19.47 5.17 3.88
CA SER A 185 18.18 5.66 4.39
C SER A 185 17.24 4.50 4.72
N MET A 186 17.21 3.46 3.88
CA MET A 186 16.43 2.24 4.17
C MET A 186 16.90 1.55 5.45
N GLN A 187 18.22 1.40 5.67
CA GLN A 187 18.75 0.82 6.91
C GLN A 187 18.33 1.63 8.14
N GLY A 188 18.32 2.96 8.04
CA GLY A 188 17.84 3.86 9.09
C GLY A 188 16.38 3.60 9.45
N SER A 189 15.52 3.57 8.44
CA SER A 189 14.06 3.40 8.60
C SER A 189 13.65 2.10 9.29
N LEU A 190 14.45 1.05 9.11
CA LEU A 190 14.18 -0.27 9.69
C LEU A 190 14.90 -0.51 11.01
N ARG A 191 15.81 0.39 11.43
CA ARG A 191 16.61 0.21 12.64
C ARG A 191 15.74 -0.05 13.87
N THR A 192 14.69 0.75 14.05
CA THR A 192 13.82 0.64 15.23
C THR A 192 12.94 -0.61 15.18
N LEU A 193 12.43 -0.99 14.00
CA LEU A 193 11.67 -2.23 13.85
C LEU A 193 12.52 -3.45 14.19
N VAL A 194 13.73 -3.52 13.64
CA VAL A 194 14.55 -4.72 13.78
C VAL A 194 15.15 -4.84 15.19
N THR A 195 15.34 -3.72 15.90
CA THR A 195 15.84 -3.73 17.29
C THR A 195 14.72 -3.84 18.33
N GLY A 196 13.59 -3.18 18.11
CA GLY A 196 12.50 -3.06 19.09
C GLY A 196 11.27 -3.92 18.80
N GLY A 197 11.08 -4.40 17.56
CA GLY A 197 9.87 -5.10 17.13
C GLY A 197 8.69 -4.16 16.80
N PHE A 198 8.94 -2.86 16.65
CA PHE A 198 7.91 -1.88 16.28
C PHE A 198 8.51 -0.70 15.49
N PHE A 199 7.66 -0.02 14.73
CA PHE A 199 8.03 1.23 14.08
C PHE A 199 7.88 2.42 15.04
N LYS A 200 8.78 3.40 14.96
CA LYS A 200 8.59 4.71 15.59
C LYS A 200 8.07 5.69 14.56
N THR A 201 6.88 6.25 14.83
CA THR A 201 6.16 7.18 13.93
C THR A 201 6.98 8.43 13.58
N ILE A 202 7.76 8.96 14.52
CA ILE A 202 8.63 10.13 14.30
C ILE A 202 9.76 9.80 13.32
N ASP A 203 10.38 8.62 13.46
CA ASP A 203 11.44 8.16 12.55
C ASP A 203 10.85 7.94 11.13
N MET A 204 9.66 7.33 11.03
CA MET A 204 8.99 7.09 9.74
C MET A 204 8.64 8.39 9.01
N ALA A 205 8.15 9.42 9.72
CA ALA A 205 7.80 10.70 9.11
C ALA A 205 9.02 11.38 8.45
N SER A 206 10.23 11.19 9.01
CA SER A 206 11.46 11.69 8.40
C SER A 206 12.01 10.76 7.30
N ASP A 207 11.91 9.45 7.48
CA ASP A 207 12.56 8.48 6.60
C ASP A 207 11.78 8.19 5.31
N PHE A 208 10.47 8.39 5.32
CA PHE A 208 9.59 8.14 4.19
C PHE A 208 9.37 9.35 3.28
N GLN A 209 10.11 10.45 3.51
CA GLN A 209 10.07 11.61 2.64
C GLN A 209 10.62 11.32 1.23
N PRO A 210 10.15 12.03 0.19
CA PRO A 210 10.78 12.02 -1.12
C PRO A 210 12.29 12.34 -1.02
N GLY A 211 13.11 11.63 -1.79
CA GLY A 211 14.59 11.74 -1.72
C GLY A 211 15.26 10.89 -0.63
N ARG A 212 14.48 10.21 0.23
CA ARG A 212 14.94 9.11 1.10
C ARG A 212 14.33 7.80 0.63
N VAL A 213 13.61 7.09 1.50
CA VAL A 213 12.95 5.81 1.16
C VAL A 213 11.73 6.04 0.26
N ASN A 214 11.11 7.23 0.30
CA ASN A 214 9.90 7.55 -0.45
C ASN A 214 8.72 6.59 -0.18
N GLY A 215 8.14 6.70 1.01
CA GLY A 215 6.92 6.00 1.43
C GLY A 215 7.09 4.55 1.87
N THR A 216 5.95 3.86 2.00
CA THR A 216 5.85 2.53 2.60
C THR A 216 6.14 1.40 1.64
N VAL A 217 5.97 1.59 0.33
CA VAL A 217 6.13 0.50 -0.65
C VAL A 217 7.48 -0.23 -0.53
N PRO A 218 8.65 0.45 -0.50
CA PRO A 218 9.93 -0.25 -0.36
C PRO A 218 10.05 -1.05 0.94
N VAL A 219 9.45 -0.57 2.02
CA VAL A 219 9.44 -1.24 3.33
C VAL A 219 8.56 -2.50 3.30
N LEU A 220 7.38 -2.42 2.67
CA LEU A 220 6.51 -3.58 2.49
C LEU A 220 7.18 -4.67 1.64
N LEU A 221 7.91 -4.29 0.58
CA LEU A 221 8.67 -5.23 -0.24
C LEU A 221 9.74 -5.97 0.55
N ILE A 222 10.44 -5.28 1.45
CA ILE A 222 11.42 -5.90 2.34
C ILE A 222 10.76 -6.98 3.19
N PHE A 223 9.60 -6.69 3.80
CA PHE A 223 8.92 -7.69 4.62
C PHE A 223 8.41 -8.87 3.83
N LEU A 224 7.85 -8.64 2.65
CA LEU A 224 7.44 -9.71 1.75
C LEU A 224 8.61 -10.64 1.44
N ALA A 225 9.73 -10.11 0.93
CA ALA A 225 10.90 -10.92 0.60
C ALA A 225 11.47 -11.65 1.82
N LYS A 226 11.55 -10.98 2.99
CA LYS A 226 12.14 -11.58 4.20
C LYS A 226 11.25 -12.58 4.91
N THR A 227 9.96 -12.57 4.64
CA THR A 227 9.03 -13.60 5.10
C THR A 227 8.89 -14.76 4.11
N GLY A 228 9.72 -14.78 3.06
CA GLY A 228 9.72 -15.83 2.05
C GLY A 228 8.61 -15.69 1.01
N ASN A 229 8.02 -14.51 0.86
CA ASN A 229 7.02 -14.24 -0.15
C ASN A 229 7.68 -13.70 -1.43
N LYS A 230 7.13 -14.11 -2.58
CA LYS A 230 7.51 -13.64 -3.91
C LYS A 230 6.58 -12.51 -4.34
N VAL A 231 7.13 -11.36 -4.72
CA VAL A 231 6.32 -10.22 -5.18
C VAL A 231 5.99 -10.36 -6.66
N LEU A 232 4.70 -10.23 -7.00
CA LEU A 232 4.18 -10.50 -8.33
C LEU A 232 3.82 -9.23 -9.10
N ASP A 233 3.15 -8.29 -8.44
CA ASP A 233 2.71 -7.04 -9.06
C ASP A 233 2.47 -5.96 -8.00
N ILE A 234 2.50 -4.69 -8.43
CA ILE A 234 2.23 -3.52 -7.59
C ILE A 234 1.29 -2.58 -8.35
N GLU A 235 0.13 -2.30 -7.75
CA GLU A 235 -0.87 -1.39 -8.31
C GLU A 235 -1.21 -0.32 -7.27
N TYR A 236 -1.12 0.94 -7.68
CA TYR A 236 -1.48 2.07 -6.86
C TYR A 236 -2.98 2.31 -6.89
N ILE A 237 -3.54 2.68 -5.73
CA ILE A 237 -4.98 2.76 -5.53
C ILE A 237 -5.41 4.22 -5.44
N LYS A 238 -6.47 4.55 -6.18
CA LYS A 238 -7.31 5.73 -5.91
C LYS A 238 -8.71 5.26 -5.56
N MET A 239 -9.30 5.89 -4.56
CA MET A 239 -10.65 5.62 -4.10
C MET A 239 -11.59 6.71 -4.61
N ASP A 240 -12.70 6.32 -5.23
CA ASP A 240 -13.75 7.27 -5.58
C ASP A 240 -14.70 7.52 -4.40
N LYS A 241 -15.61 8.49 -4.56
CA LYS A 241 -16.57 8.88 -3.52
C LYS A 241 -17.55 7.77 -3.10
N THR A 242 -17.60 6.66 -3.83
CA THR A 242 -18.46 5.50 -3.53
C THR A 242 -17.72 4.39 -2.80
N GLY A 243 -16.42 4.55 -2.53
CA GLY A 243 -15.58 3.52 -1.94
C GLY A 243 -15.05 2.50 -2.95
N LYS A 244 -15.32 2.70 -4.25
CA LYS A 244 -14.82 1.85 -5.31
C LYS A 244 -13.34 2.18 -5.58
N LEU A 245 -12.54 1.13 -5.70
CA LEU A 245 -11.11 1.24 -5.98
C LEU A 245 -10.85 1.29 -7.48
N THR A 246 -9.96 2.18 -7.87
CA THR A 246 -9.33 2.20 -9.20
C THR A 246 -7.84 1.95 -9.05
N TYR A 247 -7.27 1.23 -10.01
CA TYR A 247 -5.90 0.72 -9.93
C TYR A 247 -5.07 1.29 -11.07
N GLU A 248 -3.89 1.80 -10.74
CA GLU A 248 -2.88 2.25 -11.67
C GLU A 248 -1.63 1.39 -11.48
N LYS A 249 -1.18 0.69 -12.52
CA LYS A 249 0.05 -0.12 -12.43
C LYS A 249 1.25 0.75 -12.06
N SER A 250 2.14 0.18 -11.24
CA SER A 250 3.41 0.84 -10.93
C SER A 250 4.18 1.13 -12.22
N ASP A 251 4.55 2.39 -12.38
CA ASP A 251 5.37 2.88 -13.48
C ASP A 251 6.70 3.30 -12.86
N LEU A 252 7.75 2.53 -13.14
CA LEU A 252 9.10 2.81 -12.63
C LEU A 252 9.71 4.06 -13.29
N THR A 253 9.05 4.70 -14.27
CA THR A 253 9.56 5.93 -14.87
C THR A 253 9.35 7.15 -13.98
N GLU A 254 10.33 8.06 -13.97
CA GLU A 254 10.33 9.26 -13.09
C GLU A 254 9.13 10.20 -13.30
N LYS A 255 8.44 10.13 -14.44
CA LYS A 255 7.38 11.08 -14.82
C LYS A 255 6.13 11.02 -13.92
N LYS A 256 5.91 9.92 -13.19
CA LYS A 256 4.72 9.73 -12.33
C LYS A 256 5.00 9.86 -10.82
N GLN A 257 6.23 10.24 -10.46
CA GLN A 257 6.73 10.78 -9.18
C GLN A 257 5.74 11.52 -8.26
N ALA A 258 4.93 12.37 -8.87
CA ALA A 258 4.19 13.43 -8.17
C ALA A 258 2.75 13.05 -7.81
N THR A 259 2.26 11.90 -8.25
CA THR A 259 0.86 11.49 -8.00
C THR A 259 0.68 11.02 -6.57
N ARG A 260 -0.25 11.64 -5.84
CA ARG A 260 -0.69 11.13 -4.54
C ARG A 260 -1.74 10.02 -4.73
N TYR A 261 -1.50 8.88 -4.10
CA TYR A 261 -2.42 7.74 -4.08
C TYR A 261 -3.02 7.55 -2.69
N ASP A 262 -4.23 7.01 -2.64
CA ASP A 262 -4.93 6.68 -1.39
C ASP A 262 -4.38 5.38 -0.77
N GLY A 263 -3.83 4.50 -1.61
CA GLY A 263 -3.21 3.26 -1.17
C GLY A 263 -2.38 2.57 -2.25
N VAL A 264 -1.99 1.34 -1.96
CA VAL A 264 -1.33 0.40 -2.88
C VAL A 264 -1.84 -1.01 -2.60
N VAL A 265 -1.96 -1.83 -3.63
CA VAL A 265 -2.07 -3.28 -3.53
C VAL A 265 -0.81 -3.92 -4.09
N ILE A 266 -0.20 -4.79 -3.29
CA ILE A 266 0.93 -5.63 -3.68
C ILE A 266 0.40 -7.05 -3.81
N LYS A 267 0.49 -7.61 -5.01
CA LYS A 267 0.18 -9.02 -5.27
C LYS A 267 1.42 -9.84 -4.99
N PHE A 268 1.27 -10.94 -4.28
CA PHE A 268 2.39 -11.81 -3.93
C PHE A 268 1.94 -13.28 -3.86
N THR A 269 2.90 -14.19 -3.78
CA THR A 269 2.65 -15.59 -3.42
C THR A 269 3.61 -16.02 -2.34
N ASP A 270 3.18 -16.95 -1.50
CA ASP A 270 4.07 -17.60 -0.52
C ASP A 270 4.89 -18.73 -1.18
N ASN A 271 5.67 -19.42 -0.34
CA ASN A 271 6.51 -20.55 -0.75
C ASN A 271 5.72 -21.75 -1.30
N GLU A 272 4.43 -21.90 -0.99
CA GLU A 272 3.62 -22.96 -1.59
C GLU A 272 3.30 -22.67 -3.05
N ALA A 273 3.34 -21.39 -3.45
CA ALA A 273 3.17 -20.96 -4.83
C ALA A 273 1.85 -21.45 -5.46
N LYS A 274 0.76 -21.50 -4.69
CA LYS A 274 -0.55 -21.98 -5.17
C LYS A 274 -1.50 -20.87 -5.57
N VAL A 275 -1.51 -19.77 -4.84
CA VAL A 275 -2.51 -18.70 -4.97
C VAL A 275 -1.86 -17.33 -4.91
N VAL A 276 -2.50 -16.36 -5.56
CA VAL A 276 -2.14 -14.95 -5.50
C VAL A 276 -2.78 -14.31 -4.26
N LYS A 277 -1.93 -13.94 -3.31
CA LYS A 277 -2.28 -13.17 -2.11
C LYS A 277 -2.20 -11.67 -2.39
N LYS A 278 -2.92 -10.87 -1.61
CA LYS A 278 -3.00 -9.41 -1.75
C LYS A 278 -2.70 -8.69 -0.45
N LEU A 279 -1.76 -7.77 -0.50
CA LEU A 279 -1.46 -6.84 0.58
C LEU A 279 -1.90 -5.44 0.17
N TYR A 280 -2.95 -4.93 0.81
CA TYR A 280 -3.41 -3.57 0.70
C TYR A 280 -2.79 -2.73 1.81
N PHE A 281 -2.22 -1.58 1.45
CA PHE A 281 -1.88 -0.52 2.39
C PHE A 281 -2.60 0.77 2.01
N PHE A 282 -3.33 1.36 2.96
CA PHE A 282 -4.00 2.65 2.77
C PHE A 282 -3.39 3.74 3.67
N SER A 283 -3.13 4.90 3.06
CA SER A 283 -2.69 6.11 3.77
C SER A 283 -3.91 6.93 4.16
N THR A 284 -4.47 6.67 5.35
CA THR A 284 -5.72 7.31 5.78
C THR A 284 -5.76 7.53 7.29
N ASN A 285 -6.31 8.69 7.68
CA ASN A 285 -6.53 9.04 9.08
C ASN A 285 -7.83 8.41 9.60
N LEU A 286 -7.69 7.44 10.50
CA LEU A 286 -8.81 6.77 11.16
C LEU A 286 -9.17 7.34 12.55
N ALA A 287 -8.57 8.45 12.97
CA ALA A 287 -8.91 9.09 14.24
C ALA A 287 -10.39 9.52 14.28
N ASN A 288 -10.90 9.82 15.48
CA ASN A 288 -12.30 10.20 15.72
C ASN A 288 -12.77 11.39 14.86
N ASP A 289 -11.86 12.28 14.49
CA ASP A 289 -12.13 13.44 13.64
C ASP A 289 -11.89 13.18 12.14
N GLY A 290 -11.29 12.03 11.79
CA GLY A 290 -10.94 11.60 10.45
C GLY A 290 -11.92 10.55 9.88
N PHE A 291 -12.10 9.41 10.54
CA PHE A 291 -12.87 8.27 10.02
C PHE A 291 -14.34 8.59 9.72
N PRO A 292 -15.08 9.36 10.57
CA PRO A 292 -16.46 9.73 10.26
C PRO A 292 -16.63 10.55 8.98
N LYS A 293 -15.55 11.20 8.50
CA LYS A 293 -15.55 12.01 7.28
C LYS A 293 -15.19 11.21 6.01
N LYS A 294 -15.11 9.87 6.11
CA LYS A 294 -14.68 8.96 5.03
C LYS A 294 -15.72 7.85 4.76
N PRO A 295 -16.93 8.20 4.29
CA PRO A 295 -17.98 7.21 4.02
C PRO A 295 -17.58 6.22 2.92
N ASP A 296 -16.77 6.66 1.96
CA ASP A 296 -16.12 5.84 0.92
C ASP A 296 -15.27 4.72 1.54
N PHE A 297 -14.39 5.07 2.46
CA PHE A 297 -13.51 4.12 3.12
C PHE A 297 -14.28 3.18 4.06
N GLN A 298 -15.31 3.69 4.73
CA GLN A 298 -16.22 2.88 5.54
C GLN A 298 -16.91 1.79 4.71
N GLU A 299 -17.36 2.12 3.50
CA GLU A 299 -18.02 1.16 2.63
C GLU A 299 -17.04 0.09 2.12
N PHE A 300 -15.82 0.50 1.78
CA PHE A 300 -14.75 -0.44 1.47
C PHE A 300 -14.50 -1.42 2.62
N VAL A 301 -14.35 -0.95 3.86
CA VAL A 301 -14.12 -1.84 5.03
C VAL A 301 -15.29 -2.81 5.25
N LYS A 302 -16.55 -2.37 5.05
CA LYS A 302 -17.70 -3.28 5.15
C LYS A 302 -17.66 -4.38 4.10
N SER A 303 -17.16 -4.09 2.90
CA SER A 303 -17.06 -5.07 1.81
C SER A 303 -16.03 -6.19 2.07
N LEU A 304 -15.12 -6.01 3.04
CA LEU A 304 -14.09 -6.99 3.37
C LEU A 304 -14.58 -8.18 4.20
N LYS A 305 -15.82 -8.16 4.70
CA LYS A 305 -16.33 -9.18 5.63
C LYS A 305 -16.50 -10.55 4.93
N PRO A 306 -16.18 -11.67 5.60
CA PRO A 306 -15.63 -11.78 6.95
C PRO A 306 -14.12 -11.49 7.02
N PHE A 307 -13.67 -10.86 8.11
CA PHE A 307 -12.25 -10.62 8.38
C PHE A 307 -11.93 -10.82 9.86
N ALA A 308 -10.69 -11.23 10.16
CA ALA A 308 -10.12 -11.11 11.50
C ALA A 308 -9.55 -9.69 11.67
N SER A 309 -9.57 -9.16 12.89
CA SER A 309 -8.97 -7.86 13.19
C SER A 309 -7.76 -8.01 14.10
N MET A 310 -6.68 -7.31 13.78
CA MET A 310 -5.53 -7.15 14.67
C MET A 310 -5.29 -5.66 14.93
N ALA A 311 -4.87 -5.32 16.15
CA ALA A 311 -4.44 -3.98 16.50
C ALA A 311 -3.24 -4.06 17.44
N LYS A 312 -2.33 -3.08 17.34
CA LYS A 312 -1.28 -2.88 18.34
C LYS A 312 -1.88 -2.15 19.53
N ALA A 313 -1.61 -2.64 20.73
CA ALA A 313 -1.85 -1.88 21.95
C ALA A 313 -0.95 -0.63 21.94
N ALA A 314 -1.54 0.52 22.27
CA ALA A 314 -0.87 1.81 22.38
C ALA A 314 -0.19 1.97 23.74
#